data_AF-A0A564S9J2-F1
#
_entry.id   AF-A0A564S9J2-F1
#
_cell.length_a   1.000
_cell.length_b   1.000
_cell.length_c   1.000
_cell.angle_alpha   90.00
_cell.angle_beta   90.00
_cell.angle_gamma   90.00
#
_symmetry.space_group_name_H-M   'P 1'
#
loop_
_entity.id
_entity.type
_entity.pdbx_description
1 polymer ?
#
loop_
_entity_poly.entity_id
_entity_poly.type
_entity_poly.pdbx_seq_one_letter_code
_entity_poly.pdbx_strand_id
1 'polypeptide(L)'
;MMQCVRRCSFICGAVLSILLLLCSCQAGAGQLILPDNIPSENTSQGKKELLAALNQEYFDRFKRPNYFIQGSDSAAEAVFLYLAQNSGGDIDKAVESLTENPKDGRANCADDVLRIIFPSPSKTYWVSYSFLSANMLENGVLKENAGFGPVAKNLIDHRTLLEFYSLSGNENVGFAVGVIGGQALVVTVSVS
;
A
#
# COMPACT_ATOMS: atom_id res chain seq x y z
N MET A 1 28.95 -66.75 9.97
CA MET A 1 27.57 -66.21 10.01
C MET A 1 27.65 -64.76 10.46
N MET A 2 26.96 -63.88 9.73
CA MET A 2 26.63 -62.48 10.04
C MET A 2 27.78 -61.53 10.40
N GLN A 3 28.30 -60.84 9.37
CA GLN A 3 28.58 -59.40 9.47
C GLN A 3 28.65 -58.70 8.09
N CYS A 4 27.92 -59.25 7.10
CA CYS A 4 27.90 -58.72 5.74
C CYS A 4 26.66 -57.84 5.47
N VAL A 5 26.20 -57.02 6.43
CA VAL A 5 25.13 -56.03 6.18
C VAL A 5 25.23 -54.88 7.19
N ARG A 6 26.28 -54.03 7.11
CA ARG A 6 26.29 -52.82 7.97
C ARG A 6 27.08 -51.62 7.49
N ARG A 7 27.40 -51.53 6.18
CA ARG A 7 28.03 -50.32 5.61
C ARG A 7 27.35 -49.72 4.38
N CYS A 8 26.35 -50.37 3.79
CA CYS A 8 25.65 -49.80 2.63
C CYS A 8 24.40 -48.97 2.97
N SER A 9 23.93 -48.98 4.22
CA SER A 9 22.70 -48.26 4.61
C SER A 9 22.93 -46.85 5.15
N PHE A 10 24.17 -46.46 5.47
CA PHE A 10 24.44 -45.14 6.06
C PHE A 10 24.67 -44.05 5.01
N ILE A 11 25.22 -44.40 3.84
CA ILE A 11 25.51 -43.43 2.78
C ILE A 11 24.25 -43.11 1.97
N CYS A 12 23.33 -44.07 1.82
CA CYS A 12 22.08 -43.88 1.08
C CYS A 12 21.07 -42.97 1.82
N GLY A 13 21.06 -43.02 3.15
CA GLY A 13 20.21 -42.14 3.97
C GLY A 13 20.67 -40.67 3.95
N ALA A 14 21.99 -40.43 3.98
CA ALA A 14 22.54 -39.07 3.99
C ALA A 14 22.30 -38.32 2.66
N VAL A 15 22.35 -39.02 1.52
CA VAL A 15 22.11 -38.42 0.19
C VAL A 15 20.63 -38.09 -0.01
N LEU A 16 19.70 -38.93 0.47
CA LEU A 16 18.26 -38.66 0.45
C LEU A 16 17.88 -37.47 1.34
N SER A 17 18.52 -37.31 2.51
CA SER A 17 18.30 -36.14 3.37
C SER A 17 18.80 -34.83 2.73
N ILE A 18 19.91 -34.84 1.99
CA ILE A 18 20.43 -33.64 1.30
C ILE A 18 19.56 -33.27 0.08
N LEU A 19 19.06 -34.26 -0.67
CA LEU A 19 18.11 -34.01 -1.78
C LEU A 19 16.77 -33.46 -1.31
N LEU A 20 16.26 -33.90 -0.15
CA LEU A 20 15.03 -33.35 0.46
C LEU A 20 15.24 -31.92 1.01
N LEU A 21 16.41 -31.63 1.58
CA LEU A 21 16.81 -30.27 2.02
C LEU A 21 16.92 -29.28 0.85
N LEU A 22 17.37 -29.73 -0.32
CA LEU A 22 17.45 -28.91 -1.53
C LEU A 22 16.10 -28.83 -2.28
N CYS A 23 15.17 -29.75 -2.03
CA CYS A 23 13.81 -29.73 -2.57
C CYS A 23 12.84 -28.87 -1.73
N SER A 24 13.28 -28.36 -0.57
CA SER A 24 12.58 -27.30 0.17
C SER A 24 12.65 -25.94 -0.51
N CYS A 25 13.25 -25.83 -1.70
CA CYS A 25 12.92 -24.78 -2.67
C CYS A 25 11.52 -25.05 -3.27
N GLN A 26 10.55 -25.26 -2.39
CA GLN A 26 9.16 -24.99 -2.68
C GLN A 26 9.13 -23.56 -3.21
N ALA A 27 8.45 -23.40 -4.34
CA ALA A 27 7.95 -22.15 -4.83
C ALA A 27 7.17 -21.45 -3.70
N GLY A 28 7.91 -20.80 -2.81
CA GLY A 28 7.43 -19.73 -1.98
C GLY A 28 7.34 -18.56 -2.93
N ALA A 29 6.16 -18.38 -3.53
CA ALA A 29 5.66 -17.03 -3.68
C ALA A 29 5.93 -16.39 -2.32
N GLY A 30 6.88 -15.45 -2.28
CA GLY A 30 7.19 -14.73 -1.07
C GLY A 30 5.91 -14.04 -0.65
N GLN A 31 5.17 -14.68 0.25
CA GLN A 31 4.21 -13.98 1.07
C GLN A 31 5.11 -13.07 1.88
N LEU A 32 5.21 -11.82 1.42
CA LEU A 32 5.72 -10.71 2.20
C LEU A 32 5.06 -10.85 3.56
N ILE A 33 5.82 -11.34 4.54
CA ILE A 33 5.42 -11.25 5.93
C ILE A 33 5.44 -9.76 6.18
N LEU A 34 4.27 -9.15 6.05
CA LEU A 34 3.99 -7.83 6.57
C LEU A 34 4.44 -7.86 8.03
N PRO A 35 5.26 -6.91 8.50
CA PRO A 35 5.49 -6.79 9.92
C PRO A 35 4.13 -6.69 10.64
N ASP A 36 3.89 -7.54 11.63
CA ASP A 36 2.66 -7.72 12.42
C ASP A 36 2.30 -6.48 13.30
N ASN A 37 2.56 -5.26 12.82
CA ASN A 37 2.21 -4.01 13.50
C ASN A 37 1.18 -3.17 12.72
N ILE A 38 0.45 -3.76 11.76
CA ILE A 38 -0.71 -3.09 11.17
C ILE A 38 -1.94 -3.51 11.98
N PRO A 39 -2.67 -2.59 12.64
CA PRO A 39 -3.98 -2.89 13.19
C PRO A 39 -4.92 -3.29 12.05
N SER A 40 -5.03 -4.60 11.79
CA SER A 40 -6.06 -5.16 10.93
C SER A 40 -7.42 -4.94 11.60
N GLU A 41 -8.36 -4.34 10.88
CA GLU A 41 -9.70 -3.94 11.35
C GLU A 41 -9.69 -2.96 12.53
N ASN A 42 -9.55 -1.66 12.24
CA ASN A 42 -10.30 -0.62 12.93
C ASN A 42 -10.37 0.62 12.05
N THR A 43 -11.58 0.95 11.58
CA THR A 43 -11.84 2.28 11.02
C THR A 43 -11.66 3.28 12.14
N SER A 44 -10.45 3.79 12.35
CA SER A 44 -10.22 4.83 13.35
C SER A 44 -11.14 6.00 13.03
N GLN A 45 -11.72 6.61 14.05
CA GLN A 45 -12.61 7.75 13.88
C GLN A 45 -11.92 8.88 13.08
N GLY A 46 -10.60 9.05 13.23
CA GLY A 46 -9.80 9.96 12.38
C GLY A 46 -9.83 9.62 10.88
N LYS A 47 -9.85 8.34 10.48
CA LYS A 47 -10.02 7.96 9.05
C LYS A 47 -11.41 8.33 8.54
N LYS A 48 -12.46 8.18 9.36
CA LYS A 48 -13.82 8.59 8.98
C LYS A 48 -13.92 10.11 8.80
N GLU A 49 -13.26 10.86 9.67
CA GLU A 49 -13.21 12.33 9.58
C GLU A 49 -12.38 12.80 8.38
N LEU A 50 -11.28 12.13 8.06
CA LEU A 50 -10.53 12.40 6.83
C LEU A 50 -11.36 12.10 5.57
N LEU A 51 -12.09 10.99 5.54
CA LEU A 51 -13.02 10.68 4.44
C LEU A 51 -14.14 11.72 4.30
N ALA A 52 -14.67 12.20 5.43
CA ALA A 52 -15.67 13.27 5.44
C ALA A 52 -15.09 14.59 4.89
N ALA A 53 -13.88 14.97 5.33
CA ALA A 53 -13.18 16.13 4.82
C ALA A 53 -12.87 16.01 3.32
N LEU A 54 -12.47 14.82 2.85
CA LEU A 54 -12.21 14.55 1.43
C LEU A 54 -13.48 14.71 0.57
N ASN A 55 -14.61 14.18 1.04
CA ASN A 55 -15.90 14.38 0.36
C ASN A 55 -16.38 15.82 0.40
N GLN A 56 -16.16 16.53 1.50
CA GLN A 56 -16.51 17.95 1.63
C GLN A 56 -15.71 18.79 0.63
N GLU A 57 -14.39 18.63 0.59
CA GLU A 57 -13.53 19.36 -0.36
C GLU A 57 -13.91 19.03 -1.82
N TYR A 58 -14.18 17.76 -2.12
CA TYR A 58 -14.60 17.35 -3.46
C TYR A 58 -15.96 17.96 -3.84
N PHE A 59 -16.91 18.00 -2.91
CA PHE A 59 -18.18 18.69 -3.10
C PHE A 59 -17.99 20.19 -3.31
N ASP A 60 -17.13 20.84 -2.53
CA ASP A 60 -16.90 22.27 -2.64
C ASP A 60 -16.36 22.66 -4.03
N ARG A 61 -15.49 21.82 -4.60
CA ARG A 61 -14.90 22.02 -5.93
C ARG A 61 -15.81 21.59 -7.09
N PHE A 62 -16.44 20.43 -6.99
CA PHE A 62 -17.09 19.76 -8.12
C PHE A 62 -18.60 19.60 -7.97
N LYS A 63 -19.17 20.01 -6.83
CA LYS A 63 -20.61 19.91 -6.49
C LYS A 63 -21.16 18.48 -6.59
N ARG A 64 -20.30 17.48 -6.37
CA ARG A 64 -20.66 16.05 -6.34
C ARG A 64 -20.60 15.52 -4.91
N PRO A 65 -21.75 15.24 -4.26
CA PRO A 65 -21.77 14.74 -2.90
C PRO A 65 -21.36 13.28 -2.83
N ASN A 66 -20.72 12.88 -1.73
CA ASN A 66 -20.39 11.48 -1.41
C ASN A 66 -19.67 10.73 -2.54
N TYR A 67 -18.78 11.42 -3.25
CA TYR A 67 -18.03 10.84 -4.36
C TYR A 67 -17.09 9.72 -3.90
N PHE A 68 -16.47 9.89 -2.73
CA PHE A 68 -15.60 8.89 -2.13
C PHE A 68 -16.37 8.06 -1.11
N ILE A 69 -16.26 6.75 -1.22
CA ILE A 69 -16.84 5.77 -0.29
C ILE A 69 -15.69 5.02 0.39
N GLN A 70 -15.88 4.61 1.63
CA GLN A 70 -14.88 3.83 2.35
C GLN A 70 -14.58 2.51 1.61
N GLY A 71 -13.32 2.33 1.22
CA GLY A 71 -12.78 1.11 0.65
C GLY A 71 -11.87 0.36 1.63
N SER A 72 -11.17 -0.65 1.11
CA SER A 72 -10.11 -1.34 1.86
C SER A 72 -8.81 -0.53 1.83
N ASP A 73 -8.10 -0.50 2.95
CA ASP A 73 -6.81 0.18 3.10
C ASP A 73 -5.66 -0.59 2.44
N SER A 74 -5.83 -1.88 2.11
CA SER A 74 -4.74 -2.76 1.67
C SER A 74 -3.96 -2.24 0.45
N ALA A 75 -4.64 -1.61 -0.51
CA ALA A 75 -3.95 -1.03 -1.67
C ALA A 75 -3.10 0.18 -1.28
N ALA A 76 -3.62 1.05 -0.40
CA ALA A 76 -2.85 2.19 0.11
C ALA A 76 -1.69 1.74 0.99
N GLU A 77 -1.86 0.69 1.80
CA GLU A 77 -0.81 0.10 2.63
C GLU A 77 0.30 -0.49 1.77
N ALA A 78 -0.05 -1.22 0.72
CA ALA A 78 0.92 -1.75 -0.24
C ALA A 78 1.72 -0.64 -0.94
N VAL A 79 1.05 0.45 -1.35
CA VAL A 79 1.74 1.62 -1.91
C VAL A 79 2.66 2.26 -0.88
N PHE A 80 2.20 2.49 0.35
CA PHE A 80 3.02 3.07 1.40
C PHE A 80 4.29 2.24 1.67
N LEU A 81 4.14 0.92 1.77
CA LEU A 81 5.27 0.00 1.96
C LEU A 81 6.24 0.03 0.78
N TYR A 82 5.73 0.08 -0.46
CA TYR A 82 6.55 0.25 -1.65
C TYR A 82 7.38 1.54 -1.58
N LEU A 83 6.75 2.67 -1.23
CA LEU A 83 7.43 3.96 -1.12
C LEU A 83 8.50 3.94 -0.03
N ALA A 84 8.17 3.42 1.15
CA ALA A 84 9.11 3.33 2.27
C ALA A 84 10.35 2.48 1.92
N GLN A 85 10.16 1.36 1.22
CA GLN A 85 11.24 0.46 0.82
C GLN A 85 12.10 1.06 -0.30
N ASN A 86 11.48 1.59 -1.36
CA ASN A 86 12.19 2.00 -2.57
C ASN A 86 12.78 3.41 -2.49
N SER A 87 12.29 4.25 -1.57
CA SER A 87 12.90 5.55 -1.30
C SER A 87 14.17 5.48 -0.45
N GLY A 88 14.43 4.36 0.24
CA GLY A 88 15.51 4.27 1.22
C GLY A 88 15.32 5.22 2.41
N GLY A 89 14.07 5.58 2.73
CA GLY A 89 13.75 6.54 3.78
C GLY A 89 13.88 8.01 3.36
N ASP A 90 13.99 8.30 2.06
CA ASP A 90 14.05 9.66 1.53
C ASP A 90 12.64 10.13 1.11
N ILE A 91 12.11 11.15 1.78
CA ILE A 91 10.75 11.62 1.50
C ILE A 91 10.61 12.22 0.10
N ASP A 92 11.65 12.87 -0.42
CA ASP A 92 11.59 13.52 -1.72
C ASP A 92 11.52 12.47 -2.83
N LYS A 93 12.27 11.36 -2.68
CA LYS A 93 12.18 10.20 -3.59
C LYS A 93 10.84 9.48 -3.51
N ALA A 94 10.28 9.36 -2.31
CA ALA A 94 8.94 8.80 -2.13
C ALA A 94 7.89 9.65 -2.84
N VAL A 95 7.96 10.97 -2.73
CA VAL A 95 7.07 11.90 -3.43
C VAL A 95 7.30 11.85 -4.94
N GLU A 96 8.54 11.85 -5.41
CA GLU A 96 8.88 11.72 -6.84
C GLU A 96 8.28 10.45 -7.46
N SER A 97 8.22 9.34 -6.70
CA SER A 97 7.59 8.10 -7.15
C SER A 97 6.08 8.26 -7.39
N LEU A 98 5.43 9.19 -6.70
CA LEU A 98 3.99 9.46 -6.81
C LEU A 98 3.65 10.53 -7.87
N THR A 99 4.63 11.29 -8.36
CA THR A 99 4.38 12.33 -9.37
C THR A 99 4.08 11.73 -10.74
N GLU A 100 3.36 12.50 -11.56
CA GLU A 100 3.00 12.12 -12.92
C GLU A 100 4.25 11.97 -13.80
N ASN A 101 4.35 10.81 -14.45
CA ASN A 101 5.34 10.53 -15.47
C ASN A 101 4.93 11.22 -16.77
N PRO A 102 5.74 12.15 -17.31
CA PRO A 102 5.38 12.90 -18.52
C PRO A 102 5.27 12.04 -19.78
N LYS A 103 5.73 10.77 -19.75
CA LYS A 103 5.66 9.88 -20.91
C LYS A 103 4.28 9.28 -21.12
N ASP A 104 3.58 8.94 -20.05
CA ASP A 104 2.31 8.19 -20.11
C ASP A 104 1.21 8.72 -19.18
N GLY A 105 1.48 9.77 -18.40
CA GLY A 105 0.51 10.40 -17.51
C GLY A 105 0.16 9.58 -16.27
N ARG A 106 0.86 8.47 -16.02
CA ARG A 106 0.69 7.64 -14.81
C ARG A 106 1.73 8.02 -13.76
N ALA A 107 1.52 7.64 -12.50
CA ALA A 107 2.53 7.85 -11.46
C ALA A 107 3.82 7.13 -11.82
N ASN A 108 4.98 7.71 -11.48
CA ASN A 108 6.28 7.08 -11.75
C ASN A 108 6.40 5.65 -11.20
N CYS A 109 5.70 5.35 -10.10
CA CYS A 109 5.65 4.03 -9.49
C CYS A 109 4.60 3.06 -10.06
N ALA A 110 3.80 3.47 -11.05
CA ALA A 110 2.59 2.75 -11.45
C ALA A 110 2.85 1.27 -11.79
N ASP A 111 3.81 0.98 -12.67
CA ASP A 111 4.07 -0.40 -13.10
C ASP A 111 4.51 -1.32 -11.95
N ASP A 112 5.27 -0.80 -10.99
CA ASP A 112 5.74 -1.57 -9.84
C ASP A 112 4.65 -1.74 -8.78
N VAL A 113 3.89 -0.68 -8.50
CA VAL A 113 2.73 -0.73 -7.59
C VAL A 113 1.66 -1.68 -8.12
N LEU A 114 1.33 -1.63 -9.41
CA LEU A 114 0.29 -2.48 -10.01
C LEU A 114 0.66 -3.97 -9.93
N ARG A 115 1.95 -4.32 -9.97
CA ARG A 115 2.42 -5.70 -9.74
C ARG A 115 2.23 -6.17 -8.30
N ILE A 116 2.15 -5.24 -7.34
CA ILE A 116 2.00 -5.54 -5.91
C ILE A 116 0.53 -5.62 -5.52
N ILE A 117 -0.29 -4.66 -5.98
CA ILE A 117 -1.70 -4.57 -5.58
C ILE A 117 -2.63 -5.49 -6.37
N PHE A 118 -2.14 -6.11 -7.45
CA PHE A 118 -2.89 -7.00 -8.34
C PHE A 118 -4.26 -6.41 -8.71
N PRO A 119 -4.28 -5.30 -9.48
CA PRO A 119 -5.51 -4.57 -9.78
C PRO A 119 -6.52 -5.48 -10.46
N SER A 120 -7.80 -5.26 -10.15
CA SER A 120 -8.87 -5.90 -10.90
C SER A 120 -8.84 -5.37 -12.34
N PRO A 121 -8.92 -6.25 -13.35
CA PRO A 121 -9.13 -5.78 -14.71
C PRO A 121 -10.45 -5.02 -14.73
N SER A 122 -10.54 -3.94 -15.51
CA SER A 122 -11.70 -3.05 -15.62
C SER A 122 -11.88 -1.94 -14.57
N LYS A 123 -10.89 -1.72 -13.70
CA LYS A 123 -10.96 -0.68 -12.68
C LYS A 123 -9.93 0.42 -12.91
N THR A 124 -10.33 1.66 -12.67
CA THR A 124 -9.42 2.81 -12.69
C THR A 124 -8.88 3.03 -11.29
N TYR A 125 -7.57 3.16 -11.18
CA TYR A 125 -6.85 3.35 -9.92
C TYR A 125 -6.17 4.70 -9.91
N TRP A 126 -6.33 5.44 -8.82
CA TRP A 126 -5.60 6.67 -8.54
C TRP A 126 -4.80 6.51 -7.26
N VAL A 127 -3.66 7.17 -7.20
CA VAL A 127 -2.88 7.35 -5.98
C VAL A 127 -2.82 8.84 -5.63
N SER A 128 -2.74 9.15 -4.36
CA SER A 128 -2.48 10.51 -3.88
C SER A 128 -1.80 10.49 -2.52
N TYR A 129 -1.28 11.65 -2.10
CA TYR A 129 -0.66 11.81 -0.79
C TYR A 129 -0.90 13.21 -0.21
N SER A 130 -0.81 13.28 1.11
CA SER A 130 -0.65 14.55 1.83
C SER A 130 0.26 14.36 3.03
N PHE A 131 1.11 15.34 3.27
CA PHE A 131 1.81 15.43 4.54
C PHE A 131 0.85 15.69 5.69
N LEU A 132 1.24 15.19 6.87
CA LEU A 132 0.54 15.36 8.13
C LEU A 132 1.43 16.15 9.08
N SER A 133 0.84 17.09 9.81
CA SER A 133 1.54 17.72 10.94
C SER A 133 1.60 16.77 12.13
N ALA A 134 2.60 16.93 12.99
CA ALA A 134 2.83 16.03 14.13
C ALA A 134 1.63 15.90 15.08
N ASN A 135 0.79 16.94 15.19
CA ASN A 135 -0.41 16.95 16.04
C ASN A 135 -1.64 16.24 15.41
N MET A 136 -1.54 15.78 14.16
CA MET A 136 -2.59 15.02 13.49
C MET A 136 -2.48 13.51 13.74
N LEU A 137 -1.42 13.07 14.43
CA LEU A 137 -1.20 11.69 14.80
C LEU A 137 -1.27 11.50 16.31
N GLU A 138 -1.88 10.41 16.74
CA GLU A 138 -1.86 9.90 18.11
C GLU A 138 -1.51 8.42 18.05
N ASN A 139 -0.39 8.02 18.66
CA ASN A 139 0.13 6.64 18.61
C ASN A 139 0.28 6.08 17.17
N GLY A 140 0.66 6.95 16.22
CA GLY A 140 0.87 6.55 14.81
C GLY A 140 -0.40 6.43 13.97
N VAL A 141 -1.59 6.69 14.53
CA VAL A 141 -2.85 6.72 13.79
C VAL A 141 -3.39 8.14 13.67
N LEU A 142 -4.29 8.38 12.70
CA LEU A 142 -4.98 9.66 12.55
C LEU A 142 -5.75 9.99 13.84
N LYS A 143 -5.40 11.12 14.43
CA LYS A 143 -6.05 11.65 15.63
C LYS A 143 -7.47 12.11 15.31
N GLU A 144 -8.39 11.82 16.22
CA GLU A 144 -9.76 12.32 16.17
C GLU A 144 -9.82 13.85 16.35
N ASN A 145 -10.78 14.49 15.72
CA ASN A 145 -11.00 15.93 15.73
C ASN A 145 -9.81 16.74 15.20
N ALA A 146 -8.96 16.13 14.36
CA ALA A 146 -7.88 16.85 13.69
C ALA A 146 -8.41 17.66 12.49
N GLY A 147 -7.74 18.76 12.18
CA GLY A 147 -8.11 19.63 11.06
C GLY A 147 -7.75 19.02 9.70
N PHE A 148 -8.55 18.08 9.19
CA PHE A 148 -8.27 17.36 7.94
C PHE A 148 -8.55 18.15 6.64
N GLY A 149 -9.13 19.36 6.70
CA GLY A 149 -9.43 20.16 5.50
C GLY A 149 -8.23 20.37 4.57
N PRO A 150 -7.08 20.88 5.06
CA PRO A 150 -5.86 21.00 4.26
C PRO A 150 -5.34 19.66 3.72
N VAL A 151 -5.47 18.58 4.48
CA VAL A 151 -5.07 17.22 4.08
C VAL A 151 -5.93 16.75 2.91
N ALA A 152 -7.25 16.89 3.01
CA ALA A 152 -8.21 16.59 1.95
C ALA A 152 -7.94 17.39 0.67
N LYS A 153 -7.67 18.69 0.81
CA LYS A 153 -7.26 19.55 -0.31
C LYS A 153 -6.02 19.00 -1.04
N ASN A 154 -4.97 18.69 -0.30
CA ASN A 154 -3.74 18.13 -0.88
C ASN A 154 -3.99 16.76 -1.52
N LEU A 155 -4.82 15.92 -0.90
CA LEU A 155 -5.19 14.63 -1.48
C LEU A 155 -5.92 14.76 -2.82
N ILE A 156 -6.68 15.83 -3.05
CA ILE A 156 -7.28 16.08 -4.36
C ILE A 156 -6.24 16.67 -5.33
N ASP A 157 -5.40 17.59 -4.86
CA ASP A 157 -4.39 18.28 -5.68
C ASP A 157 -3.29 17.34 -6.18
N HIS A 158 -2.92 16.31 -5.40
CA HIS A 158 -1.86 15.34 -5.71
C HIS A 158 -2.38 14.02 -6.28
N ARG A 159 -3.61 13.99 -6.82
CA ARG A 159 -4.11 12.79 -7.49
C ARG A 159 -3.33 12.52 -8.76
N THR A 160 -2.79 11.31 -8.85
CA THR A 160 -2.06 10.82 -10.03
C THR A 160 -2.58 9.44 -10.42
N LEU A 161 -2.68 9.20 -11.72
CA LEU A 161 -3.24 7.97 -12.27
C LEU A 161 -2.29 6.78 -12.02
N LEU A 162 -2.79 5.65 -11.54
CA LEU A 162 -2.04 4.39 -11.56
C LEU A 162 -2.40 3.56 -12.79
N GLU A 163 -3.69 3.39 -13.06
CA GLU A 163 -4.20 2.61 -14.19
C GLU A 163 -5.55 3.17 -14.61
N PHE A 164 -5.78 3.32 -15.92
CA PHE A 164 -7.03 3.83 -16.46
C PHE A 164 -7.82 2.74 -17.17
N TYR A 165 -9.11 2.65 -16.87
CA TYR A 165 -10.06 1.86 -17.65
C TYR A 165 -11.29 2.66 -18.06
N SER A 166 -12.02 3.19 -17.09
CA SER A 166 -13.18 4.06 -17.33
C SER A 166 -13.41 5.01 -16.15
N LEU A 167 -14.05 6.14 -16.41
CA LEU A 167 -14.50 7.08 -15.37
C LEU A 167 -15.99 6.82 -15.14
N SER A 168 -16.33 6.03 -14.13
CA SER A 168 -17.74 5.81 -13.79
C SER A 168 -17.97 5.64 -12.31
N GLY A 169 -18.99 6.33 -11.82
CA GLY A 169 -19.51 6.13 -10.47
C GLY A 169 -18.74 6.89 -9.39
N ASN A 170 -18.75 6.26 -8.21
CA ASN A 170 -18.08 6.71 -6.99
C ASN A 170 -16.80 5.91 -6.82
N GLU A 171 -15.86 6.44 -6.05
CA GLU A 171 -14.57 5.78 -5.82
C GLU A 171 -14.49 5.19 -4.42
N ASN A 172 -14.12 3.91 -4.34
CA ASN A 172 -13.72 3.30 -3.08
C ASN A 172 -12.32 3.80 -2.72
N VAL A 173 -12.15 4.42 -1.56
CA VAL A 173 -10.87 4.99 -1.11
C VAL A 173 -10.36 4.29 0.15
N GLY A 174 -9.08 3.92 0.13
CA GLY A 174 -8.32 3.43 1.28
C GLY A 174 -7.24 4.42 1.70
N PHE A 175 -6.85 4.39 2.98
CA PHE A 175 -5.88 5.28 3.60
C PHE A 175 -4.78 4.49 4.32
N ALA A 176 -3.52 4.77 3.98
CA ALA A 176 -2.35 4.33 4.72
C ALA A 176 -1.63 5.52 5.33
N VAL A 177 -1.24 5.40 6.60
CA VAL A 177 -0.60 6.47 7.36
C VAL A 177 0.70 5.95 7.93
N GLY A 178 1.75 6.75 7.84
CA GLY A 178 3.03 6.39 8.41
C GLY A 178 4.05 7.50 8.26
N VAL A 179 5.31 7.16 8.48
CA VAL A 179 6.44 8.08 8.46
C VAL A 179 7.49 7.58 7.48
N ILE A 180 7.92 8.44 6.55
CA ILE A 180 9.05 8.19 5.64
C ILE A 180 10.01 9.38 5.80
N GLY A 181 11.29 9.14 6.05
CA GLY A 181 12.28 10.21 6.22
C GLY A 181 12.01 11.18 7.35
N GLY A 182 11.31 10.73 8.41
CA GLY A 182 10.87 11.59 9.52
C GLY A 182 9.63 12.44 9.21
N GLN A 183 9.12 12.40 7.98
CA GLN A 183 7.90 13.09 7.57
C GLN A 183 6.69 12.17 7.69
N ALA A 184 5.70 12.58 8.48
CA ALA A 184 4.41 11.91 8.54
C ALA A 184 3.58 12.21 7.29
N LEU A 185 2.95 11.21 6.71
CA LEU A 185 2.08 11.36 5.54
C LEU A 185 0.93 10.36 5.56
N VAL A 186 -0.13 10.73 4.85
CA VAL A 186 -1.19 9.82 4.42
C VAL A 186 -1.05 9.58 2.91
N VAL A 187 -1.13 8.32 2.52
CA VAL A 187 -1.25 7.87 1.13
C VAL A 187 -2.66 7.34 0.93
N THR A 188 -3.28 7.69 -0.20
CA THR A 188 -4.59 7.18 -0.56
C THR A 188 -4.55 6.48 -1.90
N VAL A 189 -5.27 5.38 -1.99
CA VAL A 189 -5.60 4.74 -3.27
C VAL A 189 -7.10 4.77 -3.44
N SER A 190 -7.58 5.25 -4.59
CA SER A 190 -9.00 5.30 -4.90
C SER A 190 -9.32 4.57 -6.20
N VAL A 191 -10.45 3.85 -6.20
CA VAL A 191 -10.80 2.87 -7.24
C VAL A 191 -12.24 3.07 -7.71
N SER A 192 -12.45 3.30 -9.02
CA SER A 192 -13.77 3.37 -9.66
C SER A 192 -14.06 2.14 -10.51
#